data_AF-A0A285XRT8-F1
#
_entry.id   AF-A0A285XRT8-F1
#
_cell.length_a   1.000
_cell.length_b   1.000
_cell.length_c   1.000
_cell.angle_alpha   90.00
_cell.angle_beta   90.00
_cell.angle_gamma   90.00
#
_symmetry.space_group_name_H-M   'P 1'
#
loop_
_entity.id
_entity.type
_entity.pdbx_description
1 polymer ?
#
loop_
_entity_poly.entity_id
_entity_poly.type
_entity_poly.pdbx_seq_one_letter_code
_entity_poly.pdbx_strand_id
1 'polypeptide(L)' 'MRTALRALHVVATVLLAVGFTGLGVAMWSLFITADDGGGANIGAGILALFASAVGGVGLVLLAVTGVVAGVARARGRLTA' A
#
# COMPACT_ATOMS: atom_id res chain seq x y z
N MET A 1 -10.71 -1.80 21.76
CA MET A 1 -10.33 -2.81 20.73
C MET A 1 -10.91 -2.50 19.33
N ARG A 2 -12.24 -2.23 19.18
CA ARG A 2 -12.84 -1.87 17.87
C ARG A 2 -12.29 -0.58 17.24
N THR A 3 -11.98 0.42 18.05
CA THR A 3 -11.40 1.71 17.62
C THR A 3 -9.99 1.56 17.04
N ALA A 4 -9.16 0.71 17.65
CA ALA A 4 -7.79 0.45 17.19
C ALA A 4 -7.77 -0.28 15.83
N LEU A 5 -8.64 -1.28 15.65
CA LEU A 5 -8.79 -1.98 14.36
C LEU A 5 -9.27 -1.04 13.24
N ARG A 6 -10.21 -0.13 13.54
CA ARG A 6 -10.63 0.90 12.58
C ARG A 6 -9.49 1.84 12.21
N ALA A 7 -8.76 2.35 13.20
CA ALA A 7 -7.63 3.24 12.96
C ALA A 7 -6.56 2.55 12.10
N LEU A 8 -6.21 1.30 12.41
CA LEU A 8 -5.23 0.52 11.64
C LEU A 8 -5.69 0.31 10.20
N HIS A 9 -6.97 0.00 9.98
CA HIS A 9 -7.53 -0.19 8.64
C HIS A 9 -7.47 1.12 7.83
N VAL A 10 -7.85 2.25 8.43
CA VAL A 10 -7.76 3.56 7.77
C VAL A 10 -6.33 3.90 7.41
N VAL A 11 -5.39 3.74 8.34
CA VAL A 11 -3.95 3.98 8.09
C VAL A 11 -3.44 3.07 6.97
N ALA A 12 -3.79 1.77 7.01
CA ALA A 12 -3.41 0.83 5.97
C ALA A 12 -3.93 1.25 4.59
N THR A 13 -5.20 1.65 4.50
CA THR A 13 -5.82 2.12 3.24
C THR A 13 -5.16 3.40 2.72
N VAL A 14 -4.85 4.35 3.60
CA VAL A 14 -4.18 5.60 3.21
C VAL A 14 -2.76 5.32 2.70
N LEU A 15 -1.98 4.51 3.41
CA LEU A 15 -0.63 4.14 2.98
C LEU A 15 -0.65 3.37 1.66
N LEU A 16 -1.62 2.46 1.49
CA LEU A 16 -1.81 1.74 0.23
C LEU A 16 -2.11 2.72 -0.92
N ALA A 17 -3.08 3.62 -0.72
CA ALA A 17 -3.47 4.58 -1.75
C ALA A 17 -2.30 5.49 -2.13
N VAL A 18 -1.63 6.12 -1.16
CA VAL A 18 -0.50 7.01 -1.40
C VAL A 18 0.66 6.27 -2.08
N GLY A 19 0.99 5.06 -1.60
CA GLY A 19 2.07 4.25 -2.16
C GLY A 19 1.80 3.80 -3.60
N PHE A 20 0.61 3.28 -3.90
CA PHE A 20 0.27 2.84 -5.26
C PHE A 20 0.09 4.01 -6.23
N THR A 21 -0.50 5.13 -5.80
CA THR A 21 -0.58 6.33 -6.63
C THR A 21 0.82 6.87 -6.93
N GLY A 22 1.69 6.99 -5.92
CA GLY A 22 3.08 7.42 -6.11
C GLY A 22 3.86 6.49 -7.03
N LEU A 23 3.67 5.18 -6.89
CA LEU A 23 4.31 4.18 -7.75
C LEU A 23 3.81 4.30 -9.19
N GLY A 24 2.51 4.48 -9.40
CA GLY A 24 1.94 4.71 -10.73
C GLY A 24 2.50 5.95 -11.40
N VAL A 25 2.58 7.07 -10.67
CA VAL A 25 3.20 8.32 -11.17
C VAL A 25 4.67 8.12 -11.51
N ALA A 26 5.42 7.42 -10.66
CA ALA A 26 6.83 7.13 -10.89
C ALA A 26 7.03 6.27 -12.16
N MET A 27 6.25 5.20 -12.32
CA MET A 27 6.33 4.32 -13.49
C MET A 27 5.99 5.06 -14.78
N TRP A 28 4.93 5.88 -14.76
CA TRP A 28 4.57 6.72 -15.88
C TRP A 28 5.68 7.72 -16.25
N SER A 29 6.28 8.36 -15.25
CA SER A 29 7.37 9.31 -15.46
C SER A 29 8.62 8.64 -16.03
N LEU A 30 8.97 7.43 -15.55
CA LEU A 30 10.07 6.64 -16.10
C LEU A 30 9.80 6.23 -17.56
N PHE A 31 8.57 5.81 -17.86
CA PHE A 31 8.15 5.40 -19.20
C PHE A 31 8.31 6.54 -20.21
N ILE A 32 7.76 7.72 -19.90
CA ILE A 32 7.88 8.88 -20.80
C ILE A 32 9.33 9.32 -20.97
N THR A 33 10.12 9.33 -19.87
CA THR A 33 11.53 9.76 -19.98
C THR A 33 12.34 8.84 -20.89
N ALA A 34 12.02 7.53 -20.88
CA ALA A 34 12.65 6.57 -21.78
C ALA A 34 12.25 6.80 -23.24
N ASP A 35 10.98 7.08 -23.51
CA ASP A 35 10.45 7.32 -24.86
C ASP A 35 10.98 8.63 -25.48
N ASP A 36 11.17 9.68 -24.67
CA ASP A 36 11.68 10.97 -25.13
C ASP A 36 13.21 10.99 -25.38
N GLY A 37 13.91 9.87 -25.13
CA GLY A 37 15.37 9.80 -25.18
C GLY A 37 16.07 10.64 -24.10
N GLY A 38 15.32 11.08 -23.07
CA GLY A 38 15.72 12.07 -22.07
C GLY A 38 16.72 11.59 -21.01
N GLY A 39 17.23 10.36 -21.11
CA GLY A 39 18.15 9.78 -20.14
C GLY A 39 17.46 9.23 -18.88
N ALA A 40 18.20 9.08 -17.78
CA ALA A 40 17.68 8.45 -16.56
C ALA A 40 16.94 9.45 -15.66
N ASN A 41 15.66 9.16 -15.36
CA ASN A 41 14.86 9.96 -14.42
C ASN A 41 15.09 9.51 -12.96
N ILE A 42 16.10 10.09 -12.31
CA ILE A 42 16.46 9.78 -10.92
C ILE A 42 15.31 10.10 -9.96
N GLY A 43 14.60 11.21 -10.18
CA GLY A 43 13.46 11.61 -9.34
C GLY A 43 12.35 10.57 -9.34
N ALA A 44 11.99 10.06 -10.51
CA ALA A 44 11.02 8.99 -10.64
C ALA A 44 11.52 7.67 -10.04
N GLY A 45 12.81 7.35 -10.16
CA GLY A 45 13.43 6.20 -9.49
C GLY A 45 13.33 6.27 -7.96
N ILE A 46 13.65 7.43 -7.37
CA ILE A 46 13.53 7.67 -5.93
C ILE A 46 12.07 7.57 -5.49
N LEU A 47 11.15 8.19 -6.24
CA LEU A 47 9.72 8.12 -5.95
C LEU A 47 9.22 6.67 -5.99
N ALA A 48 9.62 5.87 -6.99
CA ALA A 48 9.26 4.46 -7.08
C ALA A 48 9.73 3.66 -5.85
N LEU A 49 10.96 3.90 -5.39
CA LEU A 49 11.53 3.22 -4.21
C LEU A 49 10.72 3.51 -2.95
N PHE A 50 10.44 4.78 -2.66
CA PHE A 50 9.70 5.15 -1.45
C PHE A 50 8.22 4.80 -1.56
N ALA A 51 7.60 4.99 -2.74
CA ALA A 51 6.20 4.69 -2.95
C ALA A 51 5.92 3.17 -2.87
N SER A 52 6.84 2.33 -3.36
CA SER A 52 6.75 0.87 -3.19
C SER A 52 6.89 0.43 -1.73
N ALA A 53 7.81 1.03 -0.95
CA ALA A 53 7.92 0.77 0.48
C ALA A 53 6.63 1.18 1.23
N VAL A 54 6.12 2.38 0.99
CA VAL A 54 4.88 2.90 1.61
C VAL A 54 3.67 2.04 1.25
N GLY A 55 3.50 1.73 -0.04
CA GLY A 55 2.41 0.89 -0.53
C GLY A 55 2.50 -0.54 0.02
N GLY A 56 3.72 -1.09 0.12
CA GLY A 56 3.98 -2.39 0.72
C GLY A 56 3.58 -2.45 2.20
N VAL A 57 3.93 -1.43 2.99
CA VAL A 57 3.50 -1.34 4.39
C VAL A 57 1.98 -1.28 4.48
N GLY A 58 1.31 -0.45 3.65
CA GLY A 58 -0.15 -0.39 3.59
C GLY A 58 -0.79 -1.75 3.29
N LEU A 59 -0.23 -2.49 2.32
CA LEU A 59 -0.69 -3.82 1.93
C LEU A 59 -0.56 -4.82 3.08
N VAL A 60 0.59 -4.85 3.76
CA VAL A 60 0.84 -5.75 4.90
C VAL A 60 -0.15 -5.47 6.03
N LEU A 61 -0.33 -4.19 6.39
CA LEU A 61 -1.26 -3.82 7.45
C LEU A 61 -2.71 -4.19 7.12
N LEU A 62 -3.12 -4.00 5.85
CA LEU A 62 -4.45 -4.36 5.39
C LEU A 62 -4.66 -5.89 5.47
N ALA A 63 -3.67 -6.66 5.00
CA ALA A 63 -3.72 -8.13 5.03
C ALA A 63 -3.80 -8.66 6.48
N VAL A 64 -2.94 -8.16 7.38
CA VAL A 64 -2.96 -8.53 8.80
C VAL A 64 -4.30 -8.19 9.43
N THR A 65 -4.82 -6.99 9.18
CA THR A 65 -6.14 -6.57 9.70
C THR A 65 -7.26 -7.49 9.21
N GLY A 66 -7.22 -7.88 7.93
CA GLY A 66 -8.17 -8.82 7.33
C GLY A 66 -8.10 -10.21 7.96
N VAL A 67 -6.90 -10.75 8.16
CA VAL A 67 -6.68 -12.05 8.81
C VAL A 67 -7.20 -12.04 10.25
N VAL A 68 -6.88 -11.02 11.04
CA VAL A 68 -7.34 -10.89 12.42
C VAL A 68 -8.87 -10.85 12.49
N ALA A 69 -9.51 -10.07 11.60
CA ALA A 69 -10.96 -10.00 11.53
C ALA A 69 -11.59 -11.35 11.12
N GLY A 70 -10.98 -12.05 10.17
CA GLY A 70 -11.41 -13.38 9.72
C GLY A 70 -11.35 -14.43 10.83
N VAL A 71 -10.22 -14.50 11.55
CA VAL A 71 -10.03 -15.44 12.67
C VAL A 71 -11.01 -15.18 13.80
N ALA A 72 -11.24 -13.91 14.17
CA ALA A 72 -12.20 -13.54 15.19
C ALA A 72 -13.63 -13.99 14.81
N ARG A 73 -14.02 -13.80 13.54
CA ARG A 73 -15.31 -14.24 13.02
C ARG A 73 -15.45 -15.77 13.00
N ALA A 74 -14.39 -16.48 12.63
CA ALA A 74 -14.38 -17.94 12.62
C ALA A 74 -14.54 -18.52 14.04
N ARG A 75 -13.80 -17.98 15.02
CA ARG A 75 -13.91 -18.40 16.42
C ARG A 75 -15.31 -18.17 17.00
N GLY A 76 -15.92 -17.02 16.73
CA GLY A 76 -17.28 -16.73 17.21
C GLY A 76 -18.37 -17.64 16.63
N ARG A 77 -18.13 -18.25 15.46
CA ARG A 77 -19.04 -19.25 14.85
C ARG A 77 -18.86 -20.66 15.40
N LEU A 78 -17.71 -20.98 15.98
CA LEU A 78 -17.42 -22.30 16.55
C LEU A 78 -17.89 -22.43 18.02
N THR A 79 -18.16 -21.31 18.67
CA THR A 79 -18.62 -21.24 20.07
C THR A 79 -20.13 -20.99 20.23
N ALA A 80 -20.85 -20.85 19.12
CA ALA A 80 -22.30 -20.63 19.06
C ALA A 80 -22.98 -21.88 18.51
#